data_AF-A0AAV0WMA4-F1
#
_entry.id   AF-A0AAV0WMA4-F1
#
_cell.length_a   1.000
_cell.length_b   1.000
_cell.length_c   1.000
_cell.angle_alpha   90.00
_cell.angle_beta   90.00
_cell.angle_gamma   90.00
#
_symmetry.space_group_name_H-M   'P 1'
#
loop_
_entity.id
_entity.type
_entity.pdbx_description
1 polymer ?
#
loop_
_entity_poly.entity_id
_entity_poly.type
_entity_poly.pdbx_seq_one_letter_code
_entity_poly.pdbx_strand_id
1 'polypeptide(L)'
;MSAPPSLLKTAYYACSNIERNKFDLLEVPDVDMQNCCRALFEIIKINKKLNGDNNTNRQTLYSSLNLRYEEKYKTNLNDKFKNICSEAVTHNHMDCLKLAHEIGIGWGDGQACTIAAETGNLEFLRYAKENGCPWDARTCTLAAKSGHLECLKYARENGCDWDVWTCAFASDSGQLECLMYARENGCPWDGMSYILAKSNGHSACMKYVLKDGLPGIWRG
;
A
#
# COMPACT_ATOMS: atom_id res chain seq x y z
N MET A 1 -9.61 3.82 -23.72
CA MET A 1 -9.34 4.03 -22.28
C MET A 1 -8.29 5.14 -22.19
N SER A 2 -8.66 6.31 -21.68
CA SER A 2 -7.74 7.42 -21.47
C SER A 2 -6.81 7.08 -20.30
N ALA A 3 -5.49 7.13 -20.51
CA ALA A 3 -4.53 7.01 -19.42
C ALA A 3 -4.80 8.14 -18.39
N PRO A 4 -4.66 7.87 -17.08
CA PRO A 4 -4.86 8.89 -16.06
C PRO A 4 -3.92 10.09 -16.31
N PRO A 5 -4.34 11.31 -15.96
CA PRO A 5 -3.55 12.52 -16.17
C PRO A 5 -2.09 12.43 -15.66
N SER A 6 -1.85 11.71 -14.55
CA SER A 6 -0.51 11.47 -14.00
C SER A 6 0.39 10.65 -14.91
N LEU A 7 -0.13 9.58 -15.52
CA LEU A 7 0.60 8.79 -16.51
C LEU A 7 0.71 9.51 -17.86
N LEU A 8 -0.26 10.34 -18.21
CA LEU A 8 -0.23 11.13 -19.43
C LEU A 8 0.87 12.21 -19.35
N LYS A 9 1.00 12.86 -18.18
CA LYS A 9 2.11 13.78 -17.86
C LYS A 9 3.45 13.02 -17.74
N THR A 10 3.43 11.77 -17.28
CA THR A 10 4.62 10.89 -17.30
C THR A 10 5.07 10.57 -18.73
N ALA A 11 4.13 10.26 -19.62
CA ALA A 11 4.40 10.05 -21.05
C ALA A 11 4.93 11.33 -21.72
N TYR A 12 4.32 12.49 -21.44
CA TYR A 12 4.78 13.81 -21.88
C TYR A 12 6.28 14.02 -21.59
N TYR A 13 6.71 13.78 -20.35
CA TYR A 13 8.10 14.05 -19.99
C TYR A 13 9.07 12.97 -20.49
N ALA A 14 8.60 11.74 -20.76
CA ALA A 14 9.39 10.63 -21.33
C ALA A 14 9.70 10.80 -22.82
N CYS A 15 8.91 11.63 -23.50
CA CYS A 15 9.07 12.01 -24.89
C CYS A 15 10.23 13.00 -25.13
N SER A 16 10.83 12.90 -26.33
CA SER A 16 11.73 13.91 -26.89
C SER A 16 11.00 15.23 -27.15
N ASN A 17 11.75 16.32 -27.36
CA ASN A 17 11.14 17.63 -27.66
C ASN A 17 10.21 17.61 -28.88
N ILE A 18 10.46 16.74 -29.86
CA ILE A 18 9.62 16.59 -31.06
C ILE A 18 8.32 15.86 -30.74
N GLU A 19 8.38 14.85 -29.86
CA GLU A 19 7.23 14.05 -29.46
C GLU A 19 6.30 14.79 -28.48
N ARG A 20 6.84 15.74 -27.70
CA ARG A 20 6.07 16.57 -26.73
C ARG A 20 5.02 17.46 -27.37
N ASN A 21 5.27 17.94 -28.58
CA ASN A 21 4.33 18.80 -29.32
C ASN A 21 2.94 18.17 -29.49
N LYS A 22 2.83 16.82 -29.47
CA LYS A 22 1.53 16.11 -29.54
C LYS A 22 0.74 16.16 -28.23
N PHE A 23 1.42 16.37 -27.11
CA PHE A 23 0.83 16.42 -25.78
C PHE A 23 0.61 17.85 -25.29
N ASP A 24 1.37 18.84 -25.78
CA ASP A 24 1.13 20.28 -25.51
C ASP A 24 -0.27 20.74 -25.99
N LEU A 25 -0.88 19.98 -26.90
CA LEU A 25 -2.23 20.21 -27.43
C LEU A 25 -3.35 19.57 -26.57
N LEU A 26 -3.00 18.82 -25.52
CA LEU A 26 -3.97 18.16 -24.65
C LEU A 26 -4.20 19.03 -23.41
N GLU A 27 -5.43 19.52 -23.23
CA GLU A 27 -5.87 20.13 -21.98
C GLU A 27 -5.93 19.05 -20.89
N VAL A 28 -4.83 18.85 -20.17
CA VAL A 28 -4.78 17.97 -19.00
C VAL A 28 -4.86 18.79 -17.71
N PRO A 29 -5.63 18.34 -16.70
CA PRO A 29 -5.65 18.97 -15.39
C PRO A 29 -4.24 19.06 -14.80
N ASP A 30 -3.97 20.11 -14.01
CA ASP A 30 -2.67 20.19 -13.33
C ASP A 30 -2.56 19.10 -12.27
N VAL A 31 -1.71 18.12 -12.55
CA VAL A 31 -1.47 16.98 -11.67
C VAL A 31 -0.30 17.27 -10.75
N ASP A 32 -0.55 17.10 -9.45
CA ASP A 32 0.48 17.07 -8.42
C ASP A 32 1.36 15.82 -8.59
N MET A 33 2.57 16.02 -9.10
CA MET A 33 3.51 14.94 -9.39
C MET A 33 4.23 14.50 -8.11
N GLN A 34 3.79 13.36 -7.60
CA GLN A 34 4.37 12.69 -6.43
C GLN A 34 5.60 11.86 -6.78
N ASN A 35 6.35 11.44 -5.75
CA ASN A 35 7.58 10.68 -5.93
C ASN A 35 7.38 9.38 -6.73
N CYS A 36 6.28 8.66 -6.54
CA CYS A 36 5.94 7.47 -7.33
C CYS A 36 5.90 7.76 -8.84
N CYS A 37 5.29 8.88 -9.23
CA CYS A 37 5.22 9.33 -10.62
C CYS A 37 6.62 9.68 -11.16
N ARG A 38 7.39 10.47 -10.40
CA ARG A 38 8.74 10.93 -10.79
C ARG A 38 9.72 9.77 -10.89
N ALA A 39 9.61 8.80 -10.01
CA ALA A 39 10.46 7.62 -9.97
C ALA A 39 10.22 6.71 -11.18
N LEU A 40 8.96 6.40 -11.49
CA LEU A 40 8.59 5.64 -12.69
C LEU A 40 9.08 6.35 -13.97
N PHE A 41 8.95 7.67 -14.00
CA PHE A 41 9.47 8.48 -15.09
C PHE A 41 11.00 8.37 -15.24
N GLU A 42 11.74 8.49 -14.15
CA GLU A 42 13.20 8.36 -14.18
C GLU A 42 13.64 6.94 -14.58
N ILE A 43 12.90 5.89 -14.21
CA ILE A 43 13.16 4.51 -14.67
C ILE A 43 13.04 4.43 -16.19
N ILE A 44 11.96 4.96 -16.77
CA ILE A 44 11.74 4.95 -18.23
C ILE A 44 12.84 5.72 -18.95
N LYS A 45 13.26 6.87 -18.43
CA LYS A 45 14.39 7.65 -18.97
C LYS A 45 15.70 6.89 -18.94
N ILE A 46 16.02 6.24 -17.82
CA ILE A 46 17.24 5.44 -17.67
C ILE A 46 17.20 4.28 -18.68
N ASN A 47 16.06 3.61 -18.84
CA ASN A 47 15.87 2.56 -19.83
C ASN A 47 16.16 3.06 -21.27
N LYS A 48 15.57 4.19 -21.68
CA LYS A 48 15.83 4.79 -23.00
C LYS A 48 17.30 5.12 -23.22
N LYS A 49 17.98 5.66 -22.19
CA LYS A 49 19.41 6.03 -22.26
C LYS A 49 20.35 4.83 -22.36
N LEU A 50 20.00 3.70 -21.74
CA LEU A 50 20.86 2.52 -21.70
C LEU A 50 20.61 1.56 -22.86
N ASN A 51 19.39 1.52 -23.42
CA ASN A 51 18.98 0.40 -24.28
C ASN A 51 18.71 0.74 -25.75
N GLY A 52 18.56 2.01 -26.12
CA GLY A 52 17.93 2.35 -27.41
C GLY A 52 16.54 1.70 -27.54
N ASP A 53 15.89 1.75 -28.70
CA ASP A 53 14.53 1.22 -28.96
C ASP A 53 14.40 -0.32 -28.93
N ASN A 54 14.98 -0.97 -27.92
CA ASN A 54 14.90 -2.42 -27.75
C ASN A 54 13.61 -2.85 -27.03
N ASN A 55 12.86 -3.74 -27.68
CA ASN A 55 11.64 -4.35 -27.18
C ASN A 55 11.95 -5.31 -26.01
N THR A 56 12.07 -4.77 -24.81
CA THR A 56 12.32 -5.53 -23.58
C THR A 56 10.98 -5.93 -22.97
N ASN A 57 10.80 -7.19 -22.57
CA ASN A 57 9.61 -7.62 -21.83
C ASN A 57 9.43 -6.72 -20.59
N ARG A 58 8.26 -6.10 -20.45
CA ARG A 58 7.95 -5.14 -19.38
C ARG A 58 8.19 -5.77 -18.01
N GLN A 59 7.76 -7.01 -17.78
CA GLN A 59 7.91 -7.68 -16.48
C GLN A 59 9.37 -7.87 -16.05
N THR A 60 10.29 -7.99 -17.01
CA THR A 60 11.73 -8.13 -16.75
C THR A 60 12.48 -6.81 -16.93
N LEU A 61 11.80 -5.71 -17.23
CA LEU A 61 12.41 -4.42 -17.55
C LEU A 61 13.23 -3.93 -16.37
N TYR A 62 12.64 -3.86 -15.18
CA TYR A 62 13.31 -3.30 -14.01
C TYR A 62 14.54 -4.11 -13.59
N SER A 63 14.43 -5.43 -13.56
CA SER A 63 15.57 -6.33 -13.24
C SER A 63 16.71 -6.21 -14.28
N SER A 64 16.38 -6.23 -15.57
CA SER A 64 17.37 -6.06 -16.65
C SER A 64 18.02 -4.68 -16.61
N LEU A 65 17.24 -3.65 -16.29
CA LEU A 65 17.73 -2.28 -16.15
C LEU A 65 18.67 -2.14 -14.96
N ASN A 66 18.32 -2.75 -13.82
CA ASN A 66 19.15 -2.74 -12.61
C ASN A 66 20.54 -3.31 -12.88
N LEU A 67 20.64 -4.45 -13.59
CA LEU A 67 21.93 -5.06 -13.97
C LEU A 67 22.79 -4.10 -14.80
N ARG A 68 22.22 -3.52 -15.87
CA ARG A 68 22.94 -2.58 -16.76
C ARG A 68 23.34 -1.29 -16.05
N TYR A 69 22.47 -0.80 -15.17
CA TYR A 69 22.75 0.39 -14.37
C TYR A 69 23.91 0.14 -13.41
N GLU A 70 23.93 -1.00 -12.75
CA GLU A 70 25.00 -1.42 -11.84
C GLU A 70 26.33 -1.59 -12.55
N GLU A 71 26.35 -2.22 -13.73
CA GLU A 71 27.56 -2.36 -14.56
C GLU A 71 28.22 -1.00 -14.84
N LYS A 72 27.40 0.00 -15.20
CA LYS A 72 27.84 1.34 -15.63
C LYS A 72 28.18 2.28 -14.47
N TYR A 73 27.36 2.29 -13.42
CA TYR A 73 27.45 3.29 -12.34
C TYR A 73 27.96 2.72 -11.01
N LYS A 74 28.19 1.40 -10.91
CA LYS A 74 28.64 0.71 -9.69
C LYS A 74 27.73 0.96 -8.49
N THR A 75 26.43 1.10 -8.74
CA THR A 75 25.37 1.26 -7.73
C THR A 75 24.08 0.62 -8.25
N ASN A 76 23.16 0.22 -7.36
CA ASN A 76 21.91 -0.44 -7.72
C ASN A 76 20.74 0.56 -7.79
N LEU A 77 19.71 0.23 -8.59
CA LEU A 77 18.47 1.01 -8.70
C LEU A 77 17.51 0.78 -7.54
N ASN A 78 17.61 -0.36 -6.86
CA ASN A 78 16.70 -0.74 -5.77
C ASN A 78 16.76 0.29 -4.64
N ASP A 79 17.95 0.75 -4.24
CA ASP A 79 18.12 1.76 -3.20
C ASP A 79 17.43 3.08 -3.55
N LYS A 80 17.42 3.42 -4.85
CA LYS A 80 16.82 4.65 -5.37
C LYS A 80 15.29 4.57 -5.49
N PHE A 81 14.72 3.38 -5.66
CA PHE A 81 13.32 3.20 -6.09
C PHE A 81 12.51 2.20 -5.25
N LYS A 82 12.99 1.81 -4.07
CA LYS A 82 12.37 0.80 -3.18
C LYS A 82 10.95 1.10 -2.68
N ASN A 83 10.46 2.34 -2.77
CA ASN A 83 9.20 2.77 -2.15
C ASN A 83 8.09 3.16 -3.16
N ILE A 84 8.28 2.91 -4.46
CA ILE A 84 7.32 3.38 -5.48
C ILE A 84 5.91 2.84 -5.23
N CYS A 85 5.78 1.56 -4.87
CA CYS A 85 4.48 0.92 -4.65
C CYS A 85 3.75 1.52 -3.44
N SER A 86 4.44 1.71 -2.30
CA SER A 86 3.85 2.32 -1.11
C SER A 86 3.48 3.79 -1.33
N GLU A 87 4.35 4.57 -1.98
CA GLU A 87 4.05 5.96 -2.34
C GLU A 87 2.86 6.09 -3.30
N ALA A 88 2.71 5.14 -4.23
CA ALA A 88 1.54 5.11 -5.10
C ALA A 88 0.25 4.87 -4.31
N VAL A 89 0.28 4.02 -3.28
CA VAL A 89 -0.89 3.80 -2.40
C VAL A 89 -1.18 5.04 -1.56
N THR A 90 -0.17 5.64 -0.92
CA THR A 90 -0.32 6.84 -0.07
C THR A 90 -1.00 8.00 -0.80
N HIS A 91 -0.71 8.17 -2.08
CA HIS A 91 -1.26 9.25 -2.90
C HIS A 91 -2.43 8.80 -3.79
N ASN A 92 -2.96 7.58 -3.58
CA ASN A 92 -4.08 7.04 -4.35
C ASN A 92 -3.85 7.00 -5.87
N HIS A 93 -2.62 6.68 -6.29
CA HIS A 93 -2.19 6.59 -7.69
C HIS A 93 -2.20 5.13 -8.19
N MET A 94 -3.39 4.58 -8.45
CA MET A 94 -3.57 3.15 -8.80
C MET A 94 -2.78 2.77 -10.06
N ASP A 95 -2.77 3.66 -11.04
CA ASP A 95 -2.09 3.38 -12.30
C ASP A 95 -0.56 3.46 -12.17
N CYS A 96 -0.03 4.22 -11.21
CA CYS A 96 1.39 4.15 -10.87
C CYS A 96 1.72 2.81 -10.22
N LEU A 97 0.86 2.31 -9.34
CA LEU A 97 1.02 0.99 -8.73
C LEU A 97 1.00 -0.13 -9.79
N LYS A 98 0.02 -0.08 -10.69
CA LYS A 98 -0.11 -1.02 -11.83
C LYS A 98 1.13 -0.97 -12.72
N LEU A 99 1.54 0.22 -13.14
CA LEU A 99 2.73 0.38 -13.97
C LEU A 99 4.00 -0.13 -13.26
N ALA A 100 4.15 0.15 -11.96
CA ALA A 100 5.28 -0.34 -11.19
C ALA A 100 5.36 -1.87 -11.20
N HIS A 101 4.22 -2.53 -10.96
CA HIS A 101 4.11 -3.98 -11.04
C HIS A 101 4.39 -4.49 -12.47
N GLU A 102 3.79 -3.89 -13.49
CA GLU A 102 3.96 -4.27 -14.90
C GLU A 102 5.42 -4.21 -15.36
N ILE A 103 6.21 -3.24 -14.87
CA ILE A 103 7.63 -3.11 -15.23
C ILE A 103 8.56 -3.99 -14.37
N GLY A 104 8.00 -4.77 -13.45
CA GLY A 104 8.74 -5.72 -12.61
C GLY A 104 9.37 -5.10 -11.36
N ILE A 105 8.85 -3.99 -10.83
CA ILE A 105 9.24 -3.51 -9.50
C ILE A 105 8.68 -4.48 -8.46
N GLY A 106 9.53 -4.94 -7.56
CA GLY A 106 9.14 -5.83 -6.46
C GLY A 106 8.28 -5.13 -5.40
N TRP A 107 7.43 -5.90 -4.72
CA TRP A 107 6.54 -5.41 -3.67
C TRP A 107 7.22 -5.03 -2.35
N GLY A 108 8.48 -5.40 -2.17
CA GLY A 108 9.23 -5.15 -0.94
C GLY A 108 8.69 -5.95 0.25
N ASP A 109 8.51 -5.28 1.38
CA ASP A 109 8.12 -5.83 2.68
C ASP A 109 6.60 -5.81 2.95
N GLY A 110 5.79 -5.41 1.97
CA GLY A 110 4.34 -5.36 2.14
C GLY A 110 3.78 -4.02 2.63
N GLN A 111 4.58 -2.94 2.64
CA GLN A 111 4.09 -1.60 2.98
C GLN A 111 2.87 -1.18 2.15
N ALA A 112 2.76 -1.59 0.88
CA ALA A 112 1.62 -1.24 0.03
C ALA A 112 0.29 -1.79 0.59
N CYS A 113 0.26 -3.04 1.06
CA CYS A 113 -0.91 -3.63 1.73
C CYS A 113 -1.20 -2.93 3.06
N THR A 114 -0.16 -2.68 3.85
CA THR A 114 -0.25 -2.03 5.16
C THR A 114 -0.89 -0.63 5.05
N ILE A 115 -0.41 0.20 4.12
CA ILE A 115 -0.94 1.56 3.88
C ILE A 115 -2.35 1.51 3.31
N ALA A 116 -2.63 0.58 2.38
CA ALA A 116 -3.98 0.43 1.81
C ALA A 116 -5.00 0.08 2.91
N ALA A 117 -4.64 -0.81 3.82
CA ALA A 117 -5.46 -1.18 4.97
C ALA A 117 -5.64 0.00 5.95
N GLU A 118 -4.57 0.73 6.27
CA GLU A 118 -4.60 1.89 7.17
C GLU A 118 -5.44 3.06 6.64
N THR A 119 -5.46 3.25 5.31
CA THR A 119 -6.21 4.32 4.62
C THR A 119 -7.60 3.90 4.17
N GLY A 120 -7.96 2.63 4.37
CA GLY A 120 -9.29 2.09 4.04
C GLY A 120 -9.51 1.87 2.55
N ASN A 121 -8.44 1.84 1.77
CA ASN A 121 -8.50 1.67 0.34
C ASN A 121 -8.51 0.19 -0.06
N LEU A 122 -9.69 -0.42 0.02
CA LEU A 122 -9.89 -1.83 -0.29
C LEU A 122 -9.47 -2.21 -1.72
N GLU A 123 -9.62 -1.30 -2.69
CA GLU A 123 -9.22 -1.57 -4.08
C GLU A 123 -7.71 -1.77 -4.20
N PHE A 124 -6.92 -0.91 -3.56
CA PHE A 124 -5.47 -1.04 -3.50
C PHE A 124 -5.03 -2.29 -2.73
N LEU A 125 -5.66 -2.56 -1.59
CA LEU A 125 -5.35 -3.73 -0.78
C LEU A 125 -5.58 -5.02 -1.57
N ARG A 126 -6.72 -5.12 -2.26
CA ARG A 126 -7.05 -6.26 -3.12
C ARG A 126 -6.05 -6.40 -4.26
N TYR A 127 -5.83 -5.33 -5.02
CA TYR A 127 -4.90 -5.35 -6.15
C TYR A 127 -3.48 -5.77 -5.73
N ALA A 128 -2.95 -5.17 -4.66
CA ALA A 128 -1.63 -5.50 -4.16
C ALA A 128 -1.54 -6.97 -3.74
N LYS A 129 -2.53 -7.46 -2.98
CA LYS A 129 -2.53 -8.84 -2.50
C LYS A 129 -2.62 -9.85 -3.65
N GLU A 130 -3.55 -9.66 -4.58
CA GLU A 130 -3.77 -10.56 -5.73
C GLU A 130 -2.53 -10.66 -6.63
N ASN A 131 -1.68 -9.62 -6.64
CA ASN A 131 -0.45 -9.57 -7.41
C ASN A 131 0.81 -9.95 -6.59
N GLY A 132 0.63 -10.55 -5.41
CA GLY A 132 1.72 -11.15 -4.63
C GLY A 132 2.42 -10.20 -3.66
N CYS A 133 1.83 -9.05 -3.34
CA CYS A 133 2.32 -8.21 -2.24
C CYS A 133 2.21 -8.99 -0.91
N PRO A 134 3.29 -9.09 -0.12
CA PRO A 134 3.20 -9.72 1.18
C PRO A 134 2.38 -8.85 2.14
N TRP A 135 1.89 -9.49 3.19
CA TRP A 135 1.23 -8.84 4.32
C TRP A 135 1.51 -9.62 5.59
N ASP A 136 1.26 -8.98 6.72
CA ASP A 136 1.42 -9.53 8.06
C ASP A 136 0.32 -9.00 9.00
N ALA A 137 0.37 -9.38 10.28
CA ALA A 137 -0.60 -8.95 11.28
C ALA A 137 -0.74 -7.42 11.40
N ARG A 138 0.27 -6.65 11.00
CA ARG A 138 0.21 -5.18 11.00
C ARG A 138 -0.85 -4.65 10.03
N THR A 139 -1.13 -5.37 8.94
CA THR A 139 -2.17 -5.01 7.96
C THR A 139 -3.56 -5.03 8.62
N CYS A 140 -3.91 -6.12 9.32
CA CYS A 140 -5.16 -6.21 10.08
C CYS A 140 -5.20 -5.18 11.22
N THR A 141 -4.10 -5.05 11.96
CA THR A 141 -4.01 -4.14 13.10
C THR A 141 -4.23 -2.67 12.71
N LEU A 142 -3.68 -2.21 11.58
CA LEU A 142 -3.90 -0.84 11.11
C LEU A 142 -5.30 -0.65 10.50
N ALA A 143 -5.85 -1.62 9.77
CA ALA A 143 -7.25 -1.54 9.33
C ALA A 143 -8.20 -1.39 10.53
N ALA A 144 -7.98 -2.18 11.59
CA ALA A 144 -8.79 -2.17 12.79
C ALA A 144 -8.65 -0.85 13.57
N LYS A 145 -7.41 -0.35 13.73
CA LYS A 145 -7.12 0.94 14.36
C LYS A 145 -7.80 2.11 13.63
N SER A 146 -7.76 2.12 12.30
CA SER A 146 -8.34 3.18 11.48
C SER A 146 -9.86 3.05 11.26
N GLY A 147 -10.49 1.97 11.76
CA GLY A 147 -11.93 1.75 11.61
C GLY A 147 -12.36 1.22 10.25
N HIS A 148 -11.44 0.71 9.45
CA HIS A 148 -11.70 0.25 8.09
C HIS A 148 -12.12 -1.22 8.07
N LEU A 149 -13.34 -1.48 8.55
CA LEU A 149 -13.89 -2.82 8.73
C LEU A 149 -13.83 -3.67 7.45
N GLU A 150 -14.11 -3.10 6.29
CA GLU A 150 -14.09 -3.87 5.03
C GLU A 150 -12.66 -4.27 4.61
N CYS A 151 -11.65 -3.46 4.92
CA CYS A 151 -10.25 -3.86 4.73
C CYS A 151 -9.85 -4.96 5.73
N LEU A 152 -10.29 -4.85 6.98
CA LEU A 152 -10.04 -5.87 8.01
C LEU A 152 -10.68 -7.21 7.63
N LYS A 153 -11.94 -7.21 7.19
CA LYS A 153 -12.65 -8.39 6.68
C LYS A 153 -11.90 -9.04 5.53
N TYR A 154 -11.61 -8.25 4.50
CA TYR A 154 -10.91 -8.74 3.32
C TYR A 154 -9.56 -9.35 3.68
N ALA A 155 -8.74 -8.65 4.48
CA ALA A 155 -7.45 -9.15 4.92
C ALA A 155 -7.61 -10.48 5.66
N ARG A 156 -8.53 -10.55 6.62
CA ARG A 156 -8.73 -11.76 7.42
C ARG A 156 -9.22 -12.94 6.59
N GLU A 157 -10.23 -12.75 5.76
CA GLU A 157 -10.85 -13.79 4.93
C GLU A 157 -9.89 -14.36 3.89
N ASN A 158 -8.87 -13.59 3.49
CA ASN A 158 -7.84 -14.01 2.54
C ASN A 158 -6.55 -14.51 3.22
N GLY A 159 -6.59 -14.78 4.53
CA GLY A 159 -5.48 -15.41 5.25
C GLY A 159 -4.39 -14.44 5.69
N CYS A 160 -4.71 -13.16 5.89
CA CYS A 160 -3.85 -12.28 6.67
C CYS A 160 -3.90 -12.70 8.14
N ASP A 161 -2.73 -12.77 8.77
CA ASP A 161 -2.63 -12.96 10.21
C ASP A 161 -3.18 -11.74 10.95
N TRP A 162 -3.47 -11.95 12.23
CA TRP A 162 -3.84 -10.92 13.19
C TRP A 162 -3.36 -11.36 14.58
N ASP A 163 -3.27 -10.41 15.51
CA ASP A 163 -2.79 -10.68 16.86
C ASP A 163 -3.53 -9.83 17.90
N VAL A 164 -3.10 -9.89 19.15
CA VAL A 164 -3.72 -9.15 20.27
C VAL A 164 -3.78 -7.64 20.01
N TRP A 165 -2.88 -7.10 19.18
CA TRP A 165 -2.84 -5.68 18.86
C TRP A 165 -3.97 -5.25 17.93
N THR A 166 -4.55 -6.17 17.14
CA THR A 166 -5.71 -5.88 16.30
C THR A 166 -6.91 -5.45 17.17
N CYS A 167 -7.22 -6.20 18.22
CA CYS A 167 -8.27 -5.82 19.18
C CYS A 167 -7.86 -4.63 20.06
N ALA A 168 -6.60 -4.59 20.51
CA ALA A 168 -6.12 -3.53 21.39
C ALA A 168 -6.19 -2.16 20.71
N PHE A 169 -5.75 -2.04 19.44
CA PHE A 169 -5.80 -0.77 18.73
C PHE A 169 -7.17 -0.40 18.16
N ALA A 170 -8.02 -1.37 17.82
CA ALA A 170 -9.44 -1.06 17.58
C ALA A 170 -10.08 -0.41 18.83
N SER A 171 -9.76 -0.94 20.01
CA SER A 171 -10.23 -0.39 21.30
C SER A 171 -9.61 0.97 21.62
N ASP A 172 -8.31 1.13 21.38
CA ASP A 172 -7.55 2.37 21.57
C ASP A 172 -8.08 3.54 20.74
N SER A 173 -8.57 3.26 19.53
CA SER A 173 -9.11 4.25 18.60
C SER A 173 -10.64 4.30 18.59
N GLY A 174 -11.30 3.54 19.47
CA GLY A 174 -12.75 3.55 19.62
C GLY A 174 -13.55 2.90 18.49
N GLN A 175 -12.90 2.08 17.66
CA GLN A 175 -13.47 1.43 16.49
C GLN A 175 -14.25 0.17 16.88
N LEU A 176 -15.44 0.37 17.42
CA LEU A 176 -16.25 -0.70 18.00
C LEU A 176 -16.59 -1.79 16.98
N GLU A 177 -16.94 -1.43 15.76
CA GLU A 177 -17.33 -2.40 14.72
C GLU A 177 -16.16 -3.31 14.33
N CYS A 178 -14.95 -2.75 14.23
CA CYS A 178 -13.73 -3.52 13.97
C CYS A 178 -13.41 -4.44 15.15
N LEU A 179 -13.54 -3.95 16.39
CA LEU A 179 -13.34 -4.74 17.60
C LEU A 179 -14.34 -5.89 17.70
N MET A 180 -15.62 -5.65 17.39
CA MET A 180 -16.66 -6.68 17.37
C MET A 180 -16.33 -7.76 16.35
N TYR A 181 -16.05 -7.37 15.11
CA TYR A 181 -15.70 -8.31 14.06
C TYR A 181 -14.47 -9.15 14.44
N ALA A 182 -13.39 -8.51 14.92
CA ALA A 182 -12.18 -9.22 15.31
C ALA A 182 -12.45 -10.25 16.41
N ARG A 183 -13.16 -9.86 17.48
CA ARG A 183 -13.47 -10.77 18.61
C ARG A 183 -14.39 -11.91 18.18
N GLU A 184 -15.45 -11.63 17.44
CA GLU A 184 -16.42 -12.63 16.99
C GLU A 184 -15.82 -13.66 16.02
N ASN A 185 -14.75 -13.29 15.31
CA ASN A 185 -14.07 -14.16 14.36
C ASN A 185 -12.79 -14.79 14.94
N GLY A 186 -12.58 -14.72 16.26
CA GLY A 186 -11.53 -15.44 16.97
C GLY A 186 -10.16 -14.76 16.97
N CYS A 187 -10.10 -13.43 16.79
CA CYS A 187 -8.88 -12.68 17.02
C CYS A 187 -8.46 -12.82 18.49
N PRO A 188 -7.19 -13.17 18.77
CA PRO A 188 -6.70 -13.15 20.14
C PRO A 188 -6.84 -11.73 20.72
N TRP A 189 -7.10 -11.65 22.02
CA TRP A 189 -7.23 -10.39 22.74
C TRP A 189 -6.86 -10.59 24.21
N ASP A 190 -6.43 -9.52 24.87
CA ASP A 190 -6.05 -9.50 26.27
C ASP A 190 -6.62 -8.26 26.99
N GLY A 191 -6.24 -8.06 28.25
CA GLY A 191 -6.64 -6.90 29.05
C GLY A 191 -6.23 -5.54 28.46
N MET A 192 -5.31 -5.49 27.49
CA MET A 192 -4.86 -4.24 26.88
C MET A 192 -5.99 -3.54 26.11
N SER A 193 -6.90 -4.32 25.52
CA SER A 193 -8.10 -3.79 24.85
C SER A 193 -8.95 -2.94 25.81
N TYR A 194 -9.11 -3.38 27.05
CA TYR A 194 -9.83 -2.62 28.07
C TYR A 194 -9.03 -1.40 28.55
N ILE A 195 -7.74 -1.57 28.84
CA ILE A 195 -6.87 -0.50 29.34
C ILE A 195 -6.83 0.68 28.35
N LEU A 196 -6.68 0.39 27.06
CA LEU A 196 -6.61 1.41 26.00
C LEU A 196 -7.98 2.06 25.74
N ALA A 197 -9.07 1.30 25.68
CA ALA A 197 -10.41 1.88 25.57
C ALA A 197 -10.73 2.82 26.74
N LYS A 198 -10.34 2.43 27.97
CA LYS A 198 -10.55 3.26 29.17
C LYS A 198 -9.70 4.51 29.16
N SER A 199 -8.41 4.39 28.86
CA SER A 199 -7.45 5.50 28.87
C SER A 199 -7.81 6.59 27.86
N ASN A 200 -8.36 6.20 26.71
CA ASN A 200 -8.79 7.13 25.65
C ASN A 200 -10.29 7.49 25.70
N GLY A 201 -11.04 7.04 26.72
CA GLY A 201 -12.45 7.41 26.90
C GLY A 201 -13.45 6.73 25.96
N HIS A 202 -13.05 5.67 25.26
CA HIS A 202 -13.89 4.92 24.32
C HIS A 202 -14.86 3.98 25.06
N SER A 203 -15.89 4.59 25.66
CA SER A 203 -16.86 3.92 26.53
C SER A 203 -17.60 2.76 25.87
N ALA A 204 -17.87 2.83 24.56
CA ALA A 204 -18.56 1.77 23.84
C ALA A 204 -17.67 0.51 23.71
N CYS A 205 -16.41 0.68 23.31
CA CYS A 205 -15.41 -0.39 23.31
C CYS A 205 -15.19 -0.96 24.72
N MET A 206 -15.06 -0.09 25.73
CA MET A 206 -14.90 -0.53 27.13
C MET A 206 -16.06 -1.41 27.61
N LYS A 207 -17.31 -1.01 27.35
CA LYS A 207 -18.50 -1.80 27.71
C LYS A 207 -18.54 -3.13 26.96
N TYR A 208 -18.17 -3.14 25.68
CA TYR A 208 -18.13 -4.36 24.88
C TYR A 208 -17.09 -5.36 25.39
N VAL A 209 -15.88 -4.90 25.70
CA VAL A 209 -14.79 -5.75 26.21
C VAL A 209 -15.13 -6.35 27.59
N LEU A 210 -15.92 -5.65 28.41
CA LEU A 210 -16.35 -6.16 29.72
C LEU A 210 -17.49 -7.20 29.65
N LYS A 211 -18.19 -7.31 28.52
CA LYS A 211 -19.40 -8.16 28.40
C LYS A 211 -19.14 -9.63 28.73
N ASP A 212 -17.95 -10.14 28.40
CA ASP A 212 -17.59 -11.55 28.57
C ASP A 212 -16.53 -11.78 29.68
N GLY A 213 -16.23 -10.75 30.47
CA GLY A 213 -15.13 -10.76 31.46
C GLY A 213 -13.75 -10.61 30.82
N LEU A 214 -12.79 -10.03 31.57
CA LEU A 214 -11.45 -9.74 31.03
C LEU A 214 -10.58 -11.02 30.99
N PRO A 215 -9.98 -11.37 29.83
CA PRO A 215 -9.08 -12.51 29.69
C PRO A 215 -7.85 -12.28 30.55
N GLY A 216 -7.54 -13.26 31.40
CA GLY A 216 -6.40 -13.21 32.33
C GLY A 216 -6.67 -12.57 33.69
N ILE A 217 -7.89 -12.08 33.98
CA ILE A 217 -8.22 -11.45 35.28
C ILE A 217 -9.21 -12.29 36.12
N TRP A 218 -9.71 -13.42 35.60
CA TRP A 218 -10.46 -14.40 36.40
C TRP A 218 -9.57 -15.57 36.85
N ARG A 219 -8.97 -15.41 38.03
CA ARG A 219 -8.73 -16.51 38.98
C ARG A 219 -9.40 -16.11 40.30
N GLY A 220 -10.54 -16.71 40.62
CA GLY A 220 -11.26 -16.50 41.88
C GLY A 220 -12.73 -16.21 41.65
#